data_AF-R4Z6Y6-F1
#
_entry.id   AF-R4Z6Y6-F1
#
_cell.length_a   1.000
_cell.length_b   1.000
_cell.length_c   1.000
_cell.angle_alpha   90.00
_cell.angle_beta   90.00
_cell.angle_gamma   90.00
#
_symmetry.space_group_name_H-M   'P 1'
#
loop_
_entity.id
_entity.type
_entity.pdbx_description
1 polymer ?
#
loop_
_entity_poly.entity_id
_entity_poly.type
_entity_poly.pdbx_seq_one_letter_code
_entity_poly.pdbx_strand_id
1 'polypeptide(L)'
;MSDQAQGPGWWQASDGKWYPPQTAAQPFPSTAQGLPVASAANPGSGDLEAGKQTPWYERTWVLALSLLFCFPIGLILLWVNKRFTPTTKIIVTAVVLALALIAGIADSLSPPDESKEAKGAATSEAQTTAKPTTTAPPATTSKPTTTAAPATTAKPTTTAAPATTAKPTTTPPPTTAPPPPKTAPPPTQPALSVSEQQAVRAAQSYLDYSGFSRQGLIDQLSSEYGDQFNVRDATAAVDSLTVDYNAEAVESARSYLEFSSFSCQGLIDQLSSQAGDQFTVDQATFAAGQTGLC
;
A
#
# COMPACT_ATOMS: atom_id res chain seq x y z
N MET A 1 17.12 -33.14 -27.85
CA MET A 1 16.06 -33.30 -26.85
C MET A 1 15.90 -34.79 -26.66
N SER A 2 16.08 -35.29 -25.44
CA SER A 2 16.23 -36.73 -25.17
C SER A 2 15.34 -37.13 -24.00
N ASP A 3 14.47 -38.11 -24.18
CA ASP A 3 13.51 -38.58 -23.16
C ASP A 3 14.14 -39.50 -22.09
N GLN A 4 15.47 -39.51 -21.94
CA GLN A 4 16.20 -40.30 -20.95
C GLN A 4 17.38 -39.52 -20.36
N ALA A 5 17.64 -39.73 -19.07
CA ALA A 5 18.75 -39.12 -18.34
C ALA A 5 20.10 -39.62 -18.88
N GLN A 6 20.93 -38.71 -19.40
CA GLN A 6 22.19 -39.05 -20.08
C GLN A 6 23.45 -38.95 -19.20
N GLY A 7 23.30 -39.16 -17.88
CA GLY A 7 24.42 -39.29 -16.94
C GLY A 7 24.51 -38.16 -15.89
N PRO A 8 25.60 -38.14 -15.10
CA PRO A 8 25.76 -37.19 -13.99
C PRO A 8 25.72 -35.73 -14.44
N GLY A 9 25.02 -34.87 -13.69
CA GLY A 9 24.90 -33.44 -13.97
C GLY A 9 23.71 -33.02 -14.84
N TRP A 10 23.00 -33.97 -15.46
CA TRP A 10 21.73 -33.68 -16.11
C TRP A 10 20.61 -33.48 -15.07
N TRP A 11 19.72 -32.53 -15.31
CA TRP A 11 18.57 -32.23 -14.45
C TRP A 11 17.27 -32.24 -15.25
N GLN A 12 16.17 -32.58 -14.60
CA GLN A 12 14.83 -32.63 -15.21
C GLN A 12 14.03 -31.39 -14.78
N ALA A 13 13.43 -30.69 -15.74
CA ALA A 13 12.56 -29.55 -15.47
C ALA A 13 11.11 -30.00 -15.25
N SER A 14 10.27 -29.08 -14.75
CA SER A 14 8.85 -29.32 -14.45
C SER A 14 7.99 -29.72 -15.66
N ASP A 15 8.50 -29.52 -16.88
CA ASP A 15 7.88 -29.96 -18.14
C ASP A 15 8.26 -31.40 -18.54
N GLY A 16 8.97 -32.12 -17.68
CA GLY A 16 9.44 -33.48 -17.88
C GLY A 16 10.72 -33.62 -18.70
N LYS A 17 11.27 -32.53 -19.25
CA LYS A 17 12.44 -32.59 -20.15
C LYS A 17 13.77 -32.54 -19.39
N TRP A 18 14.75 -33.25 -19.94
CA TRP A 18 16.11 -33.32 -19.41
C TRP A 18 17.03 -32.28 -20.06
N TYR A 19 17.75 -31.55 -19.22
CA TYR A 19 18.69 -30.49 -19.60
C TYR A 19 20.12 -30.84 -19.19
N PRO A 20 21.13 -30.54 -20.02
CA PRO A 20 22.53 -30.85 -19.73
C PRO A 20 23.09 -29.98 -18.60
N PRO A 21 24.16 -30.44 -17.92
CA PRO A 21 24.91 -29.60 -16.98
C PRO A 21 25.46 -28.36 -17.72
N GLN A 22 25.31 -27.19 -17.10
CA GLN A 22 25.91 -25.96 -17.63
C GLN A 22 27.43 -26.01 -17.43
N THR A 23 28.19 -26.31 -18.48
CA THR A 23 29.65 -26.29 -18.46
C THR A 23 30.13 -24.85 -18.23
N ALA A 24 30.65 -24.57 -17.03
CA ALA A 24 31.22 -23.28 -16.72
C ALA A 24 32.50 -23.03 -17.53
N ALA A 25 32.44 -22.03 -18.42
CA ALA A 25 33.53 -21.31 -19.09
C ALA A 25 34.58 -22.11 -19.89
N GLN A 26 34.79 -21.69 -21.14
CA GLN A 26 36.13 -21.54 -21.73
C GLN A 26 36.18 -20.23 -22.54
N PRO A 27 37.36 -19.57 -22.62
CA PRO A 27 37.50 -18.22 -23.16
C PRO A 27 37.48 -18.20 -24.70
N PHE A 28 37.02 -17.10 -25.28
CA PHE A 28 37.05 -16.87 -26.73
C PHE A 28 38.49 -16.73 -27.25
N PRO A 29 38.92 -17.52 -28.25
CA PRO A 29 40.18 -17.27 -28.95
C PRO A 29 40.03 -16.11 -29.94
N SER A 30 41.04 -15.25 -29.98
CA SER A 30 41.10 -14.11 -30.91
C SER A 30 41.64 -14.55 -32.29
N THR A 31 40.81 -14.48 -33.33
CA THR A 31 41.25 -14.59 -34.73
C THR A 31 40.49 -13.58 -35.61
N ALA A 32 41.22 -12.68 -36.27
CA ALA A 32 40.63 -11.64 -37.13
C ALA A 32 40.72 -11.98 -38.62
N GLN A 33 39.56 -12.13 -39.28
CA GLN A 33 39.21 -11.99 -40.72
C GLN A 33 37.66 -11.83 -40.80
N GLY A 34 37.02 -11.18 -41.79
CA GLY A 34 37.54 -10.33 -42.86
C GLY A 34 36.49 -9.90 -43.92
N LEU A 35 35.71 -8.84 -43.65
CA LEU A 35 34.85 -8.08 -44.60
C LEU A 35 33.58 -8.84 -45.16
N PRO A 36 32.63 -8.18 -45.89
CA PRO A 36 31.65 -7.28 -45.26
C PRO A 36 30.20 -7.38 -45.82
N VAL A 37 29.16 -7.20 -45.00
CA VAL A 37 27.84 -6.67 -45.45
C VAL A 37 27.11 -5.92 -44.34
N ALA A 38 26.24 -4.98 -44.72
CA ALA A 38 25.85 -3.84 -43.89
C ALA A 38 24.44 -3.90 -43.27
N SER A 39 24.14 -2.87 -42.47
CA SER A 39 22.85 -2.50 -41.86
C SER A 39 22.52 -3.21 -40.53
N ALA A 40 22.05 -2.54 -39.48
CA ALA A 40 21.57 -1.14 -39.38
C ALA A 40 22.32 -0.33 -38.29
N ALA A 41 22.34 0.99 -38.46
CA ALA A 41 23.06 1.91 -37.58
C ALA A 41 22.38 2.10 -36.21
N ASN A 42 23.21 2.22 -35.18
CA ASN A 42 22.81 2.74 -33.87
C ASN A 42 23.74 3.93 -33.51
N PRO A 43 23.23 5.16 -33.51
CA PRO A 43 23.86 6.29 -32.83
C PRO A 43 22.90 6.90 -31.78
N GLY A 44 23.24 6.98 -30.51
CA GLY A 44 24.47 6.48 -29.90
C GLY A 44 24.44 6.61 -28.37
N SER A 45 25.44 6.01 -27.74
CA SER A 45 25.76 6.24 -26.34
C SER A 45 26.42 7.62 -26.18
N GLY A 46 25.68 8.55 -25.58
CA GLY A 46 26.11 9.84 -25.05
C GLY A 46 24.98 10.36 -24.15
N ASP A 47 25.20 10.87 -22.94
CA ASP A 47 26.46 11.20 -22.27
C ASP A 47 26.36 10.97 -20.75
N LEU A 48 27.51 10.91 -20.08
CA LEU A 48 27.61 10.97 -18.62
C LEU A 48 27.43 12.42 -18.15
N GLU A 49 26.21 12.83 -17.81
CA GLU A 49 25.92 14.14 -17.21
C GLU A 49 25.14 13.98 -15.90
N ALA A 50 25.71 14.50 -14.81
CA ALA A 50 25.07 14.50 -13.51
C ALA A 50 24.12 15.71 -13.38
N GLY A 51 22.80 15.51 -13.47
CA GLY A 51 21.87 16.63 -13.28
C GLY A 51 20.38 16.32 -13.36
N LYS A 52 19.69 16.48 -12.23
CA LYS A 52 18.23 16.65 -12.07
C LYS A 52 17.33 15.53 -12.62
N GLN A 53 16.90 14.66 -11.70
CA GLN A 53 15.62 13.95 -11.79
C GLN A 53 14.50 14.93 -12.17
N THR A 54 13.74 14.65 -13.23
CA THR A 54 12.52 15.41 -13.52
C THR A 54 11.39 14.94 -12.59
N PRO A 55 10.64 15.84 -11.94
CA PRO A 55 9.54 15.44 -11.08
C PRO A 55 8.50 14.61 -11.84
N TRP A 56 7.94 13.60 -11.17
CA TRP A 56 7.04 12.62 -11.79
C TRP A 56 5.80 13.23 -12.47
N TYR A 57 5.40 14.42 -12.06
CA TYR A 57 4.29 15.19 -12.64
C TYR A 57 4.60 15.89 -13.97
N GLU A 58 5.85 15.97 -14.44
CA GLU A 58 6.16 16.51 -15.78
C GLU A 58 5.78 15.55 -16.92
N ARG A 59 5.39 14.30 -16.60
CA ARG A 59 4.94 13.31 -17.58
C ARG A 59 3.60 13.72 -18.18
N THR A 60 3.55 13.91 -19.50
CA THR A 60 2.36 14.40 -20.23
C THR A 60 1.10 13.57 -20.01
N TRP A 61 1.23 12.26 -19.82
CA TRP A 61 0.10 11.38 -19.50
C TRP A 61 -0.44 11.61 -18.06
N VAL A 62 0.41 11.96 -17.09
CA VAL A 62 0.00 12.31 -15.72
C VAL A 62 -0.78 13.62 -15.70
N LEU A 63 -0.36 14.62 -16.49
CA LEU A 63 -1.11 15.85 -16.66
C LEU A 63 -2.50 15.59 -17.26
N ALA A 64 -2.60 14.77 -18.32
CA ALA A 64 -3.87 14.39 -18.92
C ALA A 64 -4.79 13.64 -17.92
N LEU A 65 -4.25 12.72 -17.13
CA LEU A 65 -4.98 11.99 -16.09
C LEU A 65 -5.45 12.92 -14.95
N SER A 66 -4.61 13.87 -14.53
CA SER A 66 -4.97 14.86 -13.51
C SER A 66 -6.07 15.83 -13.96
N LEU A 67 -6.07 16.24 -15.24
CA LEU A 67 -7.13 17.05 -15.83
C LEU A 67 -8.45 16.27 -15.97
N LEU A 68 -8.37 14.96 -16.24
CA LEU A 68 -9.53 14.09 -16.39
C LEU A 68 -10.21 13.74 -15.06
N PHE A 69 -9.42 13.50 -14.00
CA PHE A 69 -9.93 12.93 -12.74
C PHE A 69 -9.86 13.88 -11.53
N CYS A 70 -9.02 14.92 -11.58
CA CYS A 70 -8.80 15.89 -10.49
C CYS A 70 -8.67 17.32 -11.04
N PHE A 71 -9.75 17.77 -11.69
CA PHE A 71 -9.90 19.08 -12.36
C PHE A 71 -9.13 20.26 -11.73
N PRO A 72 -9.28 20.61 -10.42
CA PRO A 72 -8.55 21.74 -9.85
C PRO A 72 -7.03 21.53 -9.79
N ILE A 73 -6.58 20.29 -9.57
CA ILE A 73 -5.15 19.95 -9.44
C ILE A 73 -4.47 19.98 -10.82
N GLY A 74 -5.09 19.40 -11.85
CA GLY A 74 -4.55 19.43 -13.21
C GLY A 74 -4.40 20.84 -13.79
N LEU A 75 -5.32 21.74 -13.44
CA LEU A 75 -5.28 23.14 -13.88
C LEU A 75 -4.17 23.94 -13.18
N ILE A 76 -3.94 23.70 -11.87
CA ILE A 76 -2.81 24.26 -11.12
C ILE A 76 -1.47 23.73 -11.69
N LEU A 77 -1.36 22.43 -11.95
CA LEU A 77 -0.15 21.82 -12.52
C LEU A 77 0.20 22.36 -13.92
N LEU A 78 -0.81 22.65 -14.76
CA LEU A 78 -0.62 23.29 -16.07
C LEU A 78 0.03 24.68 -15.93
N TRP A 79 -0.35 25.45 -14.91
CA TRP A 79 0.21 26.78 -14.66
C TRP A 79 1.61 26.71 -14.05
N VAL A 80 1.88 25.78 -13.13
CA VAL A 80 3.21 25.54 -12.52
C VAL A 80 4.25 25.04 -13.55
N ASN A 81 3.84 24.27 -14.55
CA ASN A 81 4.75 23.72 -15.55
C ASN A 81 5.32 24.80 -16.50
N LYS A 82 6.65 24.96 -16.55
CA LYS A 82 7.34 25.96 -17.39
C LYS A 82 7.47 25.58 -18.88
N ARG A 83 7.08 24.36 -19.28
CA ARG A 83 7.26 23.84 -20.66
C ARG A 83 6.35 24.48 -21.72
N PHE A 84 5.27 25.18 -21.32
CA PHE A 84 4.24 25.71 -22.22
C PHE A 84 4.22 27.25 -22.25
N THR A 85 4.03 27.82 -23.43
CA THR A 85 3.91 29.28 -23.60
C THR A 85 2.61 29.82 -22.97
N PRO A 86 2.57 31.10 -22.54
CA PRO A 86 1.38 31.67 -21.90
C PRO A 86 0.11 31.55 -22.75
N THR A 87 0.24 31.74 -24.07
CA THR A 87 -0.86 31.65 -25.03
C THR A 87 -1.47 30.25 -25.08
N THR A 88 -0.64 29.20 -25.11
CA THR A 88 -1.13 27.81 -25.09
C THR A 88 -1.87 27.49 -23.79
N LYS A 89 -1.39 28.00 -22.64
CA LYS A 89 -2.08 27.83 -21.35
C LYS A 89 -3.47 28.48 -21.37
N ILE A 90 -3.57 29.72 -21.85
CA ILE A 90 -4.84 30.46 -21.94
C ILE A 90 -5.84 29.72 -22.84
N ILE A 91 -5.40 29.23 -24.01
CA ILE A 91 -6.28 28.49 -24.94
C ILE A 91 -6.80 27.20 -24.31
N VAL A 92 -5.92 26.40 -23.66
CA VAL A 92 -6.33 25.15 -23.01
C VAL A 92 -7.29 25.40 -21.84
N THR A 93 -7.02 26.40 -20.99
CA THR A 93 -7.94 26.78 -19.90
C THR A 93 -9.29 27.25 -20.44
N ALA A 94 -9.33 28.04 -21.52
CA ALA A 94 -10.58 28.50 -22.13
C ALA A 94 -11.41 27.36 -22.73
N VAL A 95 -10.78 26.41 -23.43
CA VAL A 95 -11.46 25.23 -23.99
C VAL A 95 -12.03 24.34 -22.89
N VAL A 96 -11.27 24.11 -21.81
CA VAL A 96 -11.71 23.30 -20.65
C VAL A 96 -12.88 23.98 -19.92
N LEU A 97 -12.87 25.29 -19.72
CA LEU A 97 -13.99 26.03 -19.14
C LEU A 97 -15.23 26.03 -20.04
N ALA A 98 -15.06 26.15 -21.36
CA ALA A 98 -16.17 26.06 -22.31
C ALA A 98 -16.83 24.67 -22.28
N LEU A 99 -16.03 23.59 -22.23
CA LEU A 99 -16.54 22.22 -22.10
C LEU A 99 -17.24 21.97 -20.76
N ALA A 100 -16.71 22.51 -19.65
CA ALA A 100 -17.37 22.42 -18.35
C ALA A 100 -18.71 23.18 -18.32
N LEU A 101 -18.79 24.36 -18.96
CA LEU A 101 -20.05 25.09 -19.11
C LEU A 101 -21.06 24.33 -19.98
N ILE A 102 -20.63 23.68 -21.06
CA ILE A 102 -21.50 22.85 -21.92
C ILE A 102 -22.01 21.61 -21.18
N ALA A 103 -21.19 20.98 -20.34
CA ALA A 103 -21.62 19.87 -19.49
C ALA A 103 -22.61 20.31 -18.39
N GLY A 104 -22.45 21.52 -17.84
CA GLY A 104 -23.29 22.07 -16.78
C GLY A 104 -24.73 22.43 -17.19
N ILE A 105 -25.06 22.46 -18.49
CA ILE A 105 -26.42 22.75 -18.98
C ILE A 105 -27.30 21.50 -19.13
N ALA A 106 -26.71 20.30 -19.00
CA ALA A 106 -27.44 19.04 -19.19
C ALA A 106 -28.34 18.65 -17.99
N ASP A 107 -28.14 19.27 -16.82
CA ASP A 107 -28.87 18.99 -15.57
C ASP A 107 -29.98 20.02 -15.26
N SER A 108 -30.50 20.72 -16.28
CA SER A 108 -31.58 21.70 -16.12
C SER A 108 -32.68 21.60 -17.18
N LEU A 109 -32.78 20.43 -17.83
CA LEU A 109 -33.86 20.10 -18.76
C LEU A 109 -34.79 19.04 -18.15
N SER A 110 -35.49 19.44 -17.08
CA SER A 110 -36.74 18.81 -16.63
C SER A 110 -37.80 19.92 -16.45
N PRO A 111 -39.04 19.73 -16.93
CA PRO A 111 -40.01 20.81 -17.06
C PRO A 111 -40.62 21.23 -15.70
N PRO A 112 -41.07 22.49 -15.57
CA PRO A 112 -41.80 22.95 -14.37
C PRO A 112 -43.22 22.36 -14.34
N ASP A 113 -43.61 21.81 -13.20
CA ASP A 113 -44.99 21.37 -12.94
C ASP A 113 -45.90 22.57 -12.65
N GLU A 114 -47.11 22.56 -13.22
CA GLU A 114 -48.10 23.61 -13.07
C GLU A 114 -48.90 23.45 -11.77
N SER A 115 -48.88 24.45 -10.87
CA SER A 115 -50.10 24.74 -10.08
C SER A 115 -50.18 26.16 -9.47
N LYS A 116 -50.98 27.00 -10.14
CA LYS A 116 -51.97 27.94 -9.56
C LYS A 116 -51.49 29.08 -8.62
N GLU A 117 -51.11 30.17 -9.27
CA GLU A 117 -51.77 31.49 -9.19
C GLU A 117 -52.68 31.81 -7.98
N ALA A 118 -52.30 32.84 -7.20
CA ALA A 118 -53.23 33.70 -6.45
C ALA A 118 -52.67 35.14 -6.25
N LYS A 119 -52.69 35.93 -7.33
CA LYS A 119 -52.86 37.40 -7.42
C LYS A 119 -52.79 38.26 -6.13
N GLY A 120 -51.85 39.21 -6.08
CA GLY A 120 -51.88 40.34 -5.13
C GLY A 120 -50.70 41.31 -5.28
N ALA A 121 -50.92 42.48 -5.89
CA ALA A 121 -49.89 43.49 -6.10
C ALA A 121 -50.04 44.67 -5.11
N ALA A 122 -48.92 45.24 -4.63
CA ALA A 122 -48.74 46.69 -4.46
C ALA A 122 -47.32 47.06 -3.99
N THR A 123 -46.92 48.28 -4.36
CA THR A 123 -45.62 48.92 -4.17
C THR A 123 -45.49 49.64 -2.80
N SER A 124 -44.24 49.94 -2.43
CA SER A 124 -43.75 51.14 -1.71
C SER A 124 -43.36 51.10 -0.22
N GLU A 125 -42.11 51.58 -0.03
CA GLU A 125 -41.64 52.57 0.97
C GLU A 125 -41.19 52.19 2.40
N ALA A 126 -39.88 52.44 2.60
CA ALA A 126 -39.28 53.33 3.60
C ALA A 126 -39.30 53.00 5.13
N GLN A 127 -38.12 52.61 5.60
CA GLN A 127 -37.33 53.17 6.72
C GLN A 127 -37.95 53.47 8.12
N THR A 128 -37.11 53.19 9.15
CA THR A 128 -36.93 53.96 10.42
C THR A 128 -37.36 53.30 11.75
N THR A 129 -36.33 52.79 12.45
CA THR A 129 -36.04 52.95 13.90
C THR A 129 -37.11 52.69 14.97
N ALA A 130 -36.90 51.62 15.76
CA ALA A 130 -37.07 51.65 17.22
C ALA A 130 -36.20 50.59 17.95
N LYS A 131 -35.51 51.02 19.01
CA LYS A 131 -34.80 50.25 20.07
C LYS A 131 -34.91 51.14 21.33
N PRO A 132 -34.89 50.69 22.61
CA PRO A 132 -34.69 49.34 23.18
C PRO A 132 -35.77 48.92 24.23
N THR A 133 -35.45 47.92 25.07
CA THR A 133 -35.94 47.61 26.46
C THR A 133 -36.42 46.15 26.58
N THR A 134 -35.57 45.19 27.01
CA THR A 134 -35.30 44.74 28.40
C THR A 134 -36.37 43.80 28.99
N THR A 135 -35.99 42.56 29.36
CA THR A 135 -36.18 41.94 30.71
C THR A 135 -35.90 40.40 30.72
N ALA A 136 -34.98 39.98 31.60
CA ALA A 136 -34.81 38.66 32.27
C ALA A 136 -34.70 37.32 31.49
N PRO A 137 -33.58 36.57 31.72
CA PRO A 137 -33.55 35.11 31.94
C PRO A 137 -33.56 34.79 33.47
N PRO A 138 -33.37 33.55 33.98
CA PRO A 138 -33.51 32.19 33.39
C PRO A 138 -34.38 31.20 34.21
N ALA A 139 -34.97 30.20 33.54
CA ALA A 139 -35.31 28.85 34.04
C ALA A 139 -35.68 27.98 32.81
N THR A 140 -35.31 26.71 32.67
CA THR A 140 -35.70 25.61 33.55
C THR A 140 -34.69 24.44 33.49
N THR A 141 -34.43 23.86 34.66
CA THR A 141 -33.66 22.62 34.85
C THR A 141 -34.46 21.38 34.45
N SER A 142 -33.85 20.46 33.69
CA SER A 142 -34.20 19.03 33.70
C SER A 142 -32.93 18.18 33.83
N LYS A 143 -32.77 17.59 35.03
CA LYS A 143 -31.68 16.67 35.41
C LYS A 143 -31.91 15.27 34.78
N PRO A 144 -30.90 14.37 34.72
CA PRO A 144 -31.03 13.10 34.03
C PRO A 144 -31.63 11.99 34.91
N THR A 145 -32.12 10.95 34.24
CA THR A 145 -32.58 9.65 34.80
C THR A 145 -31.79 8.57 34.05
N THR A 146 -30.71 8.02 34.61
CA THR A 146 -30.66 6.90 35.58
C THR A 146 -30.77 5.51 34.93
N THR A 147 -29.61 4.86 34.87
CA THR A 147 -29.37 3.42 35.11
C THR A 147 -30.20 2.36 34.37
N ALA A 148 -29.51 1.65 33.48
CA ALA A 148 -29.58 0.18 33.39
C ALA A 148 -28.16 -0.38 33.25
N ALA A 149 -27.73 -1.18 34.22
CA ALA A 149 -26.42 -1.86 34.27
C ALA A 149 -26.56 -3.34 33.81
N PRO A 150 -25.46 -4.06 33.53
CA PRO A 150 -25.47 -5.17 32.57
C PRO A 150 -25.74 -6.57 33.14
N ALA A 151 -26.33 -7.41 32.30
CA ALA A 151 -26.16 -8.87 32.24
C ALA A 151 -26.47 -9.29 30.78
N THR A 152 -25.68 -10.10 30.09
CA THR A 152 -25.64 -11.55 30.34
C THR A 152 -24.36 -12.16 29.79
N THR A 153 -23.68 -12.95 30.63
CA THR A 153 -22.57 -13.82 30.24
C THR A 153 -23.11 -15.06 29.50
N ALA A 154 -22.67 -15.30 28.27
CA ALA A 154 -22.80 -16.60 27.61
C ALA A 154 -21.42 -17.28 27.51
N LYS A 155 -21.19 -18.23 28.41
CA LYS A 155 -19.96 -19.07 28.48
C LYS A 155 -19.91 -20.04 27.28
N PRO A 156 -18.73 -20.40 26.74
CA PRO A 156 -18.63 -21.40 25.68
C PRO A 156 -19.11 -22.80 26.11
N THR A 157 -19.81 -23.47 25.20
CA THR A 157 -20.40 -24.80 25.41
C THR A 157 -19.58 -25.89 24.72
N THR A 158 -18.87 -26.65 25.54
CA THR A 158 -18.73 -28.12 25.48
C THR A 158 -18.18 -28.79 24.21
N THR A 159 -16.93 -29.22 24.34
CA THR A 159 -16.33 -30.46 23.82
C THR A 159 -17.31 -31.56 23.38
N ALA A 160 -17.19 -32.01 22.13
CA ALA A 160 -17.61 -33.34 21.70
C ALA A 160 -16.38 -34.13 21.22
N ALA A 161 -16.04 -35.19 21.96
CA ALA A 161 -14.99 -36.15 21.61
C ALA A 161 -15.59 -37.32 20.79
N PRO A 162 -14.77 -38.18 20.13
CA PRO A 162 -15.14 -38.83 18.87
C PRO A 162 -15.88 -40.16 19.02
N ALA A 163 -16.59 -40.58 17.96
CA ALA A 163 -17.08 -41.95 17.82
C ALA A 163 -17.17 -42.44 16.35
N THR A 164 -16.63 -43.64 16.12
CA THR A 164 -17.07 -44.65 15.13
C THR A 164 -16.63 -44.52 13.66
N THR A 165 -15.44 -45.06 13.40
CA THR A 165 -15.22 -46.27 12.56
C THR A 165 -16.05 -46.44 11.28
N ALA A 166 -15.38 -46.25 10.12
CA ALA A 166 -15.71 -46.93 8.87
C ALA A 166 -14.66 -48.02 8.57
N LYS A 167 -15.11 -49.10 7.89
CA LYS A 167 -14.44 -50.40 7.70
C LYS A 167 -13.21 -50.32 6.76
N PRO A 168 -12.17 -51.18 6.92
CA PRO A 168 -10.93 -51.10 6.12
C PRO A 168 -11.12 -51.37 4.63
N THR A 169 -10.45 -50.56 3.81
CA THR A 169 -10.18 -50.85 2.40
C THR A 169 -8.92 -51.71 2.28
N THR A 170 -9.00 -52.75 1.45
CA THR A 170 -7.96 -53.76 1.23
C THR A 170 -6.66 -53.19 0.64
N THR A 171 -5.55 -53.50 1.30
CA THR A 171 -4.17 -53.26 0.86
C THR A 171 -3.82 -54.14 -0.37
N PRO A 172 -3.35 -53.57 -1.50
CA PRO A 172 -2.65 -54.33 -2.52
C PRO A 172 -1.23 -54.74 -2.02
N PRO A 173 -0.68 -55.88 -2.46
CA PRO A 173 0.60 -56.39 -1.95
C PRO A 173 1.78 -55.45 -2.23
N PRO A 174 2.84 -55.49 -1.40
CA PRO A 174 3.94 -54.53 -1.46
C PRO A 174 4.80 -54.71 -2.71
N THR A 175 4.82 -53.71 -3.57
CA THR A 175 5.94 -53.51 -4.50
C THR A 175 7.17 -53.08 -3.70
N THR A 176 8.29 -53.78 -3.89
CA THR A 176 9.55 -53.54 -3.19
C THR A 176 10.01 -52.09 -3.35
N ALA A 177 9.85 -51.28 -2.31
CA ALA A 177 10.41 -49.92 -2.29
C ALA A 177 11.95 -50.00 -2.32
N PRO A 178 12.64 -49.14 -3.09
CA PRO A 178 14.08 -49.00 -2.96
C PRO A 178 14.43 -48.59 -1.52
N PRO A 179 15.61 -48.99 -1.00
CA PRO A 179 15.99 -48.70 0.39
C PRO A 179 15.95 -47.19 0.65
N PRO A 180 15.47 -46.74 1.82
CA PRO A 180 15.43 -45.32 2.14
C PRO A 180 16.85 -44.74 2.04
N PRO A 181 17.03 -43.57 1.42
CA PRO A 181 18.33 -42.92 1.39
C PRO A 181 18.84 -42.73 2.82
N LYS A 182 20.10 -43.15 3.05
CA LYS A 182 20.75 -43.03 4.36
C LYS A 182 20.56 -41.62 4.90
N THR A 183 20.09 -41.54 6.16
CA THR A 183 19.91 -40.31 6.91
C THR A 183 21.14 -39.42 6.76
N ALA A 184 20.98 -38.26 6.13
CA ALA A 184 22.00 -37.22 6.14
C ALA A 184 22.26 -36.80 7.61
N PRO A 185 23.49 -36.42 7.98
CA PRO A 185 23.74 -35.88 9.32
C PRO A 185 22.83 -34.66 9.56
N PRO A 186 22.38 -34.41 10.80
CA PRO A 186 21.52 -33.27 11.10
C PRO A 186 22.24 -31.98 10.68
N PRO A 187 21.56 -31.07 9.94
CA PRO A 187 22.19 -29.83 9.54
C PRO A 187 22.54 -29.00 10.78
N THR A 188 23.80 -28.62 10.90
CA THR A 188 24.20 -27.40 11.62
C THR A 188 23.26 -26.28 11.13
N GLN A 189 22.66 -25.52 12.06
CA GLN A 189 21.62 -24.52 11.74
C GLN A 189 22.00 -23.73 10.47
N PRO A 190 21.16 -23.73 9.42
CA PRO A 190 21.48 -22.99 8.22
C PRO A 190 21.62 -21.51 8.55
N ALA A 191 22.68 -20.88 8.05
CA ALA A 191 22.64 -19.44 7.82
C ALA A 191 21.45 -19.13 6.91
N LEU A 192 20.84 -17.95 7.09
CA LEU A 192 19.65 -17.51 6.34
C LEU A 192 19.76 -17.84 4.85
N SER A 193 18.68 -18.36 4.27
CA SER A 193 18.57 -18.62 2.84
C SER A 193 18.71 -17.33 2.03
N VAL A 194 18.96 -17.46 0.73
CA VAL A 194 19.07 -16.29 -0.16
C VAL A 194 17.78 -15.44 -0.14
N SER A 195 16.60 -16.06 -0.03
CA SER A 195 15.31 -15.37 0.06
C SER A 195 15.24 -14.53 1.35
N GLU A 196 15.49 -15.15 2.50
CA GLU A 196 15.55 -14.49 3.80
C GLU A 196 16.58 -13.34 3.80
N GLN A 197 17.75 -13.52 3.19
CA GLN A 197 18.75 -12.45 3.06
C GLN A 197 18.31 -11.27 2.16
N GLN A 198 17.45 -11.49 1.16
CA GLN A 198 16.86 -10.37 0.41
C GLN A 198 15.82 -9.64 1.26
N ALA A 199 14.96 -10.40 1.96
CA ALA A 199 13.98 -9.83 2.88
C ALA A 199 14.64 -9.04 4.02
N VAL A 200 15.82 -9.43 4.51
CA VAL A 200 16.61 -8.64 5.47
C VAL A 200 17.02 -7.28 4.90
N ARG A 201 17.49 -7.23 3.65
CA ARG A 201 17.87 -5.96 2.99
C ARG A 201 16.65 -5.05 2.75
N ALA A 202 15.52 -5.62 2.35
CA ALA A 202 14.26 -4.88 2.21
C ALA A 202 13.77 -4.35 3.57
N ALA A 203 13.79 -5.19 4.62
CA ALA A 203 13.42 -4.82 5.98
C ALA A 203 14.24 -3.63 6.49
N GLN A 204 15.56 -3.67 6.31
CA GLN A 204 16.46 -2.56 6.63
C GLN A 204 16.12 -1.29 5.83
N SER A 205 15.84 -1.43 4.53
CA SER A 205 15.50 -0.28 3.66
C SER A 205 14.19 0.41 4.05
N TYR A 206 13.24 -0.31 4.64
CA TYR A 206 12.01 0.26 5.20
C TYR A 206 12.25 0.99 6.52
N LEU A 207 13.00 0.37 7.45
CA LEU A 207 13.37 0.97 8.73
C LEU A 207 14.24 2.23 8.53
N ASP A 208 15.11 2.26 7.52
CA ASP A 208 15.90 3.44 7.14
C ASP A 208 15.04 4.60 6.57
N TYR A 209 13.77 4.34 6.19
CA TYR A 209 12.87 5.32 5.59
C TYR A 209 11.81 5.85 6.55
N SER A 210 11.32 5.01 7.47
CA SER A 210 10.30 5.37 8.47
C SER A 210 10.18 4.31 9.56
N GLY A 211 9.86 4.71 10.79
CA GLY A 211 9.54 3.77 11.87
C GLY A 211 8.46 2.73 11.52
N PHE A 212 8.77 1.44 11.75
CA PHE A 212 7.84 0.31 11.55
C PHE A 212 7.71 -0.56 12.81
N SER A 213 6.52 -1.08 13.06
CA SER A 213 6.36 -2.19 14.01
C SER A 213 6.87 -3.50 13.43
N ARG A 214 7.20 -4.47 14.30
CA ARG A 214 7.60 -5.81 13.86
C ARG A 214 6.53 -6.46 12.97
N GLN A 215 5.24 -6.30 13.28
CA GLN A 215 4.17 -6.90 12.49
C GLN A 215 3.99 -6.14 11.16
N GLY A 216 3.94 -4.81 11.20
CA GLY A 216 3.78 -3.98 10.01
C GLY A 216 4.91 -4.18 9.01
N LEU A 217 6.15 -4.42 9.48
CA LEU A 217 7.28 -4.73 8.61
C LEU A 217 7.16 -6.11 7.95
N ILE A 218 6.68 -7.14 8.67
CA ILE A 218 6.42 -8.47 8.11
C ILE A 218 5.28 -8.41 7.10
N ASP A 219 4.19 -7.70 7.43
CA ASP A 219 3.04 -7.50 6.56
C ASP A 219 3.45 -6.74 5.29
N GLN A 220 4.26 -5.69 5.40
CA GLN A 220 4.79 -4.92 4.26
C GLN A 220 5.66 -5.78 3.33
N LEU A 221 6.59 -6.57 3.88
CA LEU A 221 7.47 -7.46 3.11
C LEU A 221 6.72 -8.60 2.41
N SER A 222 5.63 -9.09 3.01
CA SER A 222 4.84 -10.21 2.48
C SER A 222 3.56 -9.81 1.75
N SER A 223 3.24 -8.51 1.72
CA SER A 223 2.09 -7.94 1.02
C SER A 223 2.13 -8.23 -0.47
N GLU A 224 0.96 -8.54 -1.04
CA GLU A 224 0.77 -8.68 -2.49
C GLU A 224 1.03 -7.36 -3.25
N TYR A 225 1.04 -6.22 -2.55
CA TYR A 225 1.38 -4.89 -3.08
C TYR A 225 2.79 -4.41 -2.70
N GLY A 226 3.50 -5.17 -1.86
CA GLY A 226 4.87 -4.90 -1.41
C GLY A 226 5.89 -5.78 -2.14
N ASP A 227 6.84 -6.34 -1.42
CA ASP A 227 7.90 -7.20 -1.99
C ASP A 227 7.49 -8.65 -2.25
N GLN A 228 6.30 -9.06 -1.81
CA GLN A 228 5.72 -10.39 -2.03
C GLN A 228 6.60 -11.57 -1.53
N PHE A 229 7.44 -11.35 -0.51
CA PHE A 229 8.17 -12.43 0.14
C PHE A 229 7.19 -13.42 0.80
N ASN A 230 7.56 -14.71 0.86
CA ASN A 230 6.80 -15.64 1.68
C ASN A 230 6.78 -15.15 3.12
N VAL A 231 5.62 -15.18 3.79
CA VAL A 231 5.46 -14.74 5.20
C VAL A 231 6.53 -15.34 6.12
N ARG A 232 6.92 -16.61 5.88
CA ARG A 232 8.02 -17.26 6.60
C ARG A 232 9.36 -16.54 6.40
N ASP A 233 9.72 -16.22 5.16
CA ASP A 233 11.01 -15.62 4.82
C ASP A 233 11.08 -14.17 5.34
N ALA A 234 9.96 -13.44 5.22
CA ALA A 234 9.78 -12.11 5.81
C ALA A 234 9.90 -12.14 7.34
N THR A 235 9.25 -13.10 8.01
CA THR A 235 9.32 -13.26 9.47
C THR A 235 10.73 -13.59 9.92
N ALA A 236 11.40 -14.56 9.28
CA ALA A 236 12.77 -14.95 9.61
C ALA A 236 13.79 -13.82 9.35
N ALA A 237 13.55 -12.99 8.32
CA ALA A 237 14.34 -11.80 8.07
C ALA A 237 14.19 -10.76 9.18
N VAL A 238 12.95 -10.38 9.51
CA VAL A 238 12.66 -9.38 10.56
C VAL A 238 13.15 -9.88 11.93
N ASP A 239 12.98 -11.16 12.26
CA ASP A 239 13.48 -11.77 13.51
C ASP A 239 15.01 -11.91 13.58
N SER A 240 15.71 -11.81 12.44
CA SER A 240 17.18 -11.81 12.41
C SER A 240 17.80 -10.42 12.67
N LEU A 241 17.00 -9.36 12.61
CA LEU A 241 17.45 -7.99 12.86
C LEU A 241 17.44 -7.66 14.35
N THR A 242 18.42 -6.84 14.77
CA THR A 242 18.43 -6.23 16.11
C THR A 242 17.84 -4.82 16.00
N VAL A 243 16.51 -4.72 16.16
CA VAL A 243 15.74 -3.47 16.07
C VAL A 243 15.20 -3.10 17.46
N ASP A 244 15.29 -1.83 17.85
CA ASP A 244 14.59 -1.32 19.03
C ASP A 244 13.19 -0.83 18.63
N TYR A 245 12.23 -1.75 18.63
CA TYR A 245 10.83 -1.42 18.29
C TYR A 245 10.15 -0.41 19.22
N ASN A 246 10.73 -0.07 20.39
CA ASN A 246 10.26 1.09 21.16
C ASN A 246 10.74 2.39 20.52
N ALA A 247 11.97 2.44 20.00
CA ALA A 247 12.49 3.58 19.25
C ALA A 247 11.74 3.77 17.92
N GLU A 248 11.46 2.69 17.18
CA GLU A 248 10.61 2.71 15.98
C GLU A 248 9.24 3.32 16.28
N ALA A 249 8.59 2.87 17.36
CA ALA A 249 7.29 3.40 17.78
C ALA A 249 7.35 4.89 18.11
N VAL A 250 8.43 5.38 18.73
CA VAL A 250 8.67 6.80 19.00
C VAL A 250 8.85 7.60 17.72
N GLU A 251 9.50 7.04 16.70
CA GLU A 251 9.64 7.66 15.39
C GLU A 251 8.30 7.79 14.68
N SER A 252 7.53 6.70 14.57
CA SER A 252 6.19 6.72 13.98
C SER A 252 5.26 7.68 14.73
N ALA A 253 5.33 7.70 16.08
CA ALA A 253 4.58 8.63 16.92
C ALA A 253 4.89 10.10 16.59
N ARG A 254 6.16 10.45 16.41
CA ARG A 254 6.57 11.81 16.02
C ARG A 254 6.13 12.15 14.62
N SER A 255 6.30 11.22 13.67
CA SER A 255 5.87 11.38 12.28
C SER A 255 4.37 11.71 12.19
N TYR A 256 3.51 10.96 12.90
CA TYR A 256 2.08 11.28 12.98
C TYR A 256 1.80 12.69 13.52
N LEU A 257 2.56 13.15 14.51
CA LEU A 257 2.40 14.47 15.14
C LEU A 257 2.92 15.64 14.28
N GLU A 258 3.81 15.39 13.33
CA GLU A 258 4.23 16.39 12.34
C GLU A 258 3.12 16.69 11.31
N PHE A 259 2.30 15.69 10.97
CA PHE A 259 1.24 15.82 9.96
C PHE A 259 -0.17 16.00 10.54
N SER A 260 -0.42 15.65 11.81
CA SER A 260 -1.76 15.69 12.41
C SER A 260 -1.72 15.79 13.94
N SER A 261 -2.77 16.33 14.54
CA SER A 261 -2.87 16.45 16.01
C SER A 261 -3.62 15.26 16.62
N PHE A 262 -3.02 14.63 17.63
CA PHE A 262 -3.61 13.52 18.37
C PHE A 262 -3.73 13.85 19.88
N SER A 263 -4.67 13.21 20.57
CA SER A 263 -4.63 13.08 22.02
C SER A 263 -3.68 11.94 22.42
N CYS A 264 -3.22 11.89 23.67
CA CYS A 264 -2.43 10.76 24.21
C CYS A 264 -3.05 9.40 23.85
N GLN A 265 -4.33 9.19 24.21
CA GLN A 265 -5.03 7.94 23.88
C GLN A 265 -5.18 7.72 22.37
N GLY A 266 -5.54 8.76 21.60
CA GLY A 266 -5.73 8.62 20.15
C GLY A 266 -4.44 8.25 19.40
N LEU A 267 -3.27 8.70 19.89
CA LEU A 267 -1.98 8.30 19.35
C LEU A 267 -1.64 6.86 19.70
N ILE A 268 -1.91 6.42 20.94
CA ILE A 268 -1.75 5.02 21.36
C ILE A 268 -2.64 4.11 20.52
N ASP A 269 -3.91 4.49 20.33
CA ASP A 269 -4.87 3.75 19.51
C ASP A 269 -4.42 3.68 18.04
N GLN A 270 -3.89 4.76 17.48
CA GLN A 270 -3.39 4.80 16.10
C GLN A 270 -2.18 3.86 15.90
N LEU A 271 -1.18 3.95 16.79
CA LEU A 271 0.04 3.14 16.72
C LEU A 271 -0.22 1.65 16.96
N SER A 272 -1.17 1.31 17.85
CA SER A 272 -1.52 -0.09 18.16
C SER A 272 -2.67 -0.68 17.32
N SER A 273 -3.29 0.12 16.44
CA SER A 273 -4.35 -0.33 15.56
C SER A 273 -3.88 -1.40 14.58
N GLN A 274 -4.70 -2.43 14.37
CA GLN A 274 -4.48 -3.46 13.34
C GLN A 274 -4.48 -2.92 11.91
N ALA A 275 -5.13 -1.78 11.69
CA ALA A 275 -5.19 -1.07 10.40
C ALA A 275 -4.30 0.19 10.38
N GLY A 276 -3.58 0.45 11.47
CA GLY A 276 -2.51 1.44 11.57
C GLY A 276 -1.17 0.72 11.59
N ASP A 277 -0.31 1.08 12.55
CA ASP A 277 1.08 0.64 12.55
C ASP A 277 1.29 -0.74 13.21
N GLN A 278 0.29 -1.29 13.90
CA GLN A 278 0.34 -2.61 14.56
C GLN A 278 1.44 -2.77 15.64
N PHE A 279 1.90 -1.69 16.28
CA PHE A 279 2.75 -1.79 17.47
C PHE A 279 2.02 -2.49 18.62
N THR A 280 2.77 -3.08 19.56
CA THR A 280 2.14 -3.54 20.81
C THR A 280 1.61 -2.34 21.59
N VAL A 281 0.57 -2.55 22.40
CA VAL A 281 0.00 -1.47 23.24
C VAL A 281 1.05 -0.87 24.17
N ASP A 282 2.00 -1.68 24.66
CA ASP A 282 3.10 -1.21 25.49
C ASP A 282 4.08 -0.31 24.71
N GLN A 283 4.44 -0.68 23.48
CA GLN A 283 5.27 0.14 22.58
C GLN A 283 4.57 1.46 22.23
N ALA A 284 3.29 1.40 21.86
CA ALA A 284 2.48 2.57 21.54
C ALA A 284 2.33 3.52 22.75
N THR A 285 2.12 2.97 23.95
CA THR A 285 2.03 3.74 25.20
C THR A 285 3.36 4.37 25.57
N PHE A 286 4.47 3.62 25.47
CA PHE A 286 5.81 4.15 25.65
C PHE A 286 6.10 5.30 24.68
N ALA A 287 5.80 5.09 23.39
CA ALA A 287 6.03 6.06 22.34
C ALA A 287 5.25 7.36 22.57
N ALA A 288 3.96 7.26 22.90
CA ALA A 288 3.13 8.43 23.21
C ALA A 288 3.68 9.25 24.40
N GLY A 289 4.18 8.59 25.46
CA GLY A 289 4.87 9.28 26.56
C GLY A 289 6.16 10.00 26.16
N GLN A 290 6.93 9.47 25.20
CA GLN A 290 8.13 10.13 24.67
C GLN A 290 7.83 11.33 23.75
N THR A 291 6.55 11.64 23.47
CA THR A 291 6.12 12.86 22.77
C THR A 291 5.73 13.99 23.72
N GLY A 292 5.56 13.71 25.02
CA GLY A 292 5.05 14.68 26.01
C GLY A 292 3.54 14.95 25.91
N LEU A 293 2.80 14.16 25.13
CA LEU A 293 1.32 14.14 25.17
C LEU A 293 0.78 13.36 26.37
N CYS A 294 1.59 12.43 26.88
CA CYS A 294 1.38 11.66 28.11
C CYS A 294 2.59 11.92 29.04
#